data_AF-A0A7C3JBT7-F1
#
_entry.id   AF-A0A7C3JBT7-F1
#
_cell.length_a   1.000
_cell.length_b   1.000
_cell.length_c   1.000
_cell.angle_alpha   90.00
_cell.angle_beta   90.00
_cell.angle_gamma   90.00
#
_symmetry.space_group_name_H-M   'P 1'
#
loop_
_entity.id
_entity.type
_entity.pdbx_description
1 polymer ?
#
loop_
_entity_poly.entity_id
_entity_poly.type
_entity_poly.pdbx_seq_one_letter_code
_entity_poly.pdbx_strand_id
1 'polypeptide(L)'
;MAKRTIDIQPQRTSPPILGLIKRLAPVFWQGKLLPAFWTVASIFSITLNIILIISLILVGRQLFALKALIQDGLIEGLYQNFVLMDQAHIITDIQVQDTIPVQFTLPVSTETTVVLTKDVSIPNTWVSLATYGQGINLSINAPADITLPVNTPLDIRLDITVPVSTTIPINLPVHVDIPLNQTQLHAPFIGLQNVVAPYRQFLRELPDSWIETPLCDPKLDWVCRDILQTP
;
A
#
# COMPACT_ATOMS: atom_id res chain seq x y z
N MET A 1 -54.72 -32.90 -108.56
CA MET A 1 -55.86 -32.04 -108.15
C MET A 1 -55.41 -31.19 -106.97
N ALA A 2 -55.41 -29.86 -107.09
CA ALA A 2 -56.38 -28.97 -106.43
C ALA A 2 -56.37 -29.10 -104.89
N LYS A 3 -55.60 -28.29 -104.14
CA LYS A 3 -55.77 -26.84 -103.83
C LYS A 3 -57.01 -26.55 -102.96
N ARG A 4 -56.78 -26.33 -101.65
CA ARG A 4 -57.35 -25.17 -100.95
C ARG A 4 -56.46 -24.71 -99.80
N THR A 5 -56.04 -23.45 -99.91
CA THR A 5 -55.35 -22.65 -98.88
C THR A 5 -56.31 -22.32 -97.74
N ILE A 6 -55.82 -22.32 -96.50
CA ILE A 6 -56.32 -21.44 -95.43
C ILE A 6 -55.09 -20.81 -94.78
N ASP A 7 -54.88 -19.53 -95.03
CA ASP A 7 -53.87 -18.71 -94.36
C ASP A 7 -54.34 -18.37 -92.93
N ILE A 8 -53.43 -18.45 -91.96
CA ILE A 8 -53.60 -17.84 -90.63
C ILE A 8 -52.32 -17.09 -90.25
N GLN A 9 -52.25 -15.84 -90.71
CA GLN A 9 -51.75 -14.70 -89.92
C GLN A 9 -53.00 -14.04 -89.29
N PRO A 10 -52.92 -13.26 -88.19
CA PRO A 10 -51.75 -12.56 -87.63
C PRO A 10 -51.51 -13.10 -86.17
N GLN A 11 -50.97 -12.39 -85.16
CA GLN A 11 -50.60 -10.99 -84.99
C GLN A 11 -49.51 -10.84 -83.92
N ARG A 12 -48.46 -10.05 -84.17
CA ARG A 12 -47.50 -9.62 -83.15
C ARG A 12 -47.94 -8.26 -82.58
N THR A 13 -48.74 -8.28 -81.52
CA THR A 13 -49.17 -7.08 -80.79
C THR A 13 -47.99 -6.47 -80.02
N SER A 14 -47.29 -5.53 -80.66
CA SER A 14 -46.31 -4.68 -79.98
C SER A 14 -47.01 -3.75 -78.97
N PRO A 15 -46.65 -3.75 -77.68
CA PRO A 15 -47.30 -2.90 -76.69
C PRO A 15 -46.97 -1.41 -76.95
N PRO A 16 -47.95 -0.50 -76.84
CA PRO A 16 -47.81 0.90 -77.27
C PRO A 16 -46.89 1.76 -76.39
N ILE A 17 -46.36 1.22 -75.30
CA ILE A 17 -45.53 1.94 -74.32
C ILE A 17 -44.08 2.14 -74.83
N LEU A 18 -43.61 1.28 -75.74
CA LEU A 18 -42.23 1.33 -76.26
C LEU A 18 -41.93 2.57 -77.14
N GLY A 19 -42.97 3.24 -77.65
CA GLY A 19 -42.84 4.45 -78.47
C GLY A 19 -42.57 5.73 -77.65
N LEU A 20 -43.05 5.80 -76.40
CA LEU A 20 -42.92 6.99 -75.56
C LEU A 20 -41.48 7.11 -75.01
N ILE A 21 -40.93 6.00 -74.53
CA ILE A 21 -39.59 5.93 -73.92
C ILE A 21 -38.50 6.30 -74.94
N LYS A 22 -38.67 5.91 -76.22
CA LYS A 22 -37.73 6.25 -77.30
C LYS A 22 -37.63 7.75 -77.64
N ARG A 23 -38.62 8.57 -77.28
CA ARG A 23 -38.58 10.03 -77.55
C ARG A 23 -37.94 10.86 -76.45
N LEU A 24 -37.82 10.32 -75.23
CA LEU A 24 -37.13 10.97 -74.10
C LEU A 24 -35.63 10.60 -74.01
N ALA A 25 -35.20 9.57 -74.75
CA ALA A 25 -33.83 9.07 -74.73
C ALA A 25 -32.69 10.00 -75.26
N PRO A 26 -32.87 10.91 -76.24
CA PRO A 26 -31.73 11.60 -76.86
C PRO A 26 -31.21 12.82 -76.09
N VAL A 27 -31.92 13.30 -75.06
CA VAL A 27 -31.58 14.58 -74.38
C VAL A 27 -30.48 14.43 -73.32
N PHE A 28 -30.38 13.27 -72.66
CA PHE A 28 -29.38 13.02 -71.61
C PHE A 28 -28.07 12.38 -72.09
N TRP A 29 -27.89 12.18 -73.40
CA TRP A 29 -26.76 11.42 -73.97
C TRP A 29 -25.86 12.21 -74.91
N GLN A 30 -25.56 13.46 -74.55
CA GLN A 30 -24.28 14.07 -74.95
C GLN A 30 -23.20 13.60 -73.98
N GLY A 31 -22.23 12.81 -74.47
CA GLY A 31 -21.14 12.20 -73.71
C GLY A 31 -20.10 13.16 -73.10
N LYS A 32 -20.50 14.40 -72.78
CA LYS A 32 -19.68 15.43 -72.11
C LYS A 32 -20.05 15.61 -70.62
N LEU A 33 -21.26 15.23 -70.20
CA LEU A 33 -21.69 15.35 -68.80
C LEU A 33 -21.18 14.20 -67.92
N LEU A 34 -21.12 12.96 -68.42
CA LEU A 34 -20.54 11.84 -67.67
C LEU A 34 -19.05 12.09 -67.28
N PRO A 35 -18.15 12.52 -68.19
CA PRO A 35 -16.77 12.85 -67.83
C PRO A 35 -16.67 13.97 -66.79
N ALA A 36 -17.43 15.06 -66.96
CA ALA A 36 -17.37 16.22 -66.08
C ALA A 36 -17.87 15.91 -64.66
N PHE A 37 -18.95 15.14 -64.54
CA PHE A 37 -19.43 14.66 -63.24
C PHE A 37 -18.39 13.75 -62.56
N TRP A 38 -17.76 12.85 -63.33
CA TRP A 38 -16.74 11.95 -62.80
C TRP A 38 -15.48 12.68 -62.33
N THR A 39 -15.02 13.72 -63.05
CA THR A 39 -13.89 14.54 -62.59
C THR A 39 -14.22 15.35 -61.34
N VAL A 40 -15.41 15.94 -61.23
CA VAL A 40 -15.83 16.66 -60.01
C VAL A 40 -15.95 15.70 -58.81
N ALA A 41 -16.56 14.53 -58.99
CA ALA A 41 -16.66 13.51 -57.94
C ALA A 41 -15.28 12.99 -57.52
N SER A 42 -14.36 12.79 -58.46
CA SER A 42 -12.98 12.37 -58.21
C SER A 42 -12.20 13.43 -57.41
N ILE A 43 -12.25 14.70 -57.85
CA ILE A 43 -11.59 15.82 -57.14
C ILE A 43 -12.16 15.95 -55.71
N PHE A 44 -13.49 15.94 -55.55
CA PHE A 44 -14.12 16.03 -54.23
C PHE A 44 -13.73 14.88 -53.30
N SER A 45 -13.72 13.64 -53.80
CA SER A 45 -13.29 12.45 -53.06
C SER A 45 -11.82 12.54 -52.65
N ILE A 46 -10.93 12.94 -53.56
CA ILE A 46 -9.51 13.15 -53.28
C ILE A 46 -9.32 14.25 -52.22
N THR A 47 -10.01 15.39 -52.35
CA THR A 47 -9.95 16.48 -51.37
C THR A 47 -10.40 16.03 -49.98
N LEU A 48 -11.53 15.32 -49.88
CA LEU A 48 -12.05 14.84 -48.60
C LEU A 48 -11.12 13.80 -47.96
N ASN A 49 -10.56 12.88 -48.75
CA ASN A 49 -9.59 11.89 -48.26
C ASN A 49 -8.28 12.57 -47.78
N ILE A 50 -7.78 13.59 -48.49
CA ILE A 50 -6.60 14.36 -48.05
C ILE A 50 -6.88 15.05 -46.71
N ILE A 51 -8.03 15.70 -46.55
CA ILE A 51 -8.43 16.34 -45.29
C ILE A 51 -8.52 15.31 -44.16
N LEU A 52 -9.07 14.12 -44.43
CA LEU A 52 -9.22 13.04 -43.45
C LEU A 52 -7.84 12.48 -43.03
N ILE A 53 -6.90 12.31 -43.97
CA ILE A 53 -5.51 11.90 -43.69
C ILE A 53 -4.80 12.95 -42.82
N ILE A 54 -4.89 14.24 -43.19
CA ILE A 54 -4.27 15.33 -42.41
C ILE A 54 -4.85 15.40 -40.99
N SER A 55 -6.17 15.25 -40.84
CA SER A 55 -6.86 15.20 -39.55
C SER A 55 -6.35 14.02 -38.70
N LEU A 56 -6.20 12.84 -39.29
CA LEU A 56 -5.74 11.63 -38.60
C LEU A 56 -4.26 11.74 -38.17
N ILE A 57 -3.42 12.39 -38.97
CA ILE A 57 -2.03 12.72 -38.59
C ILE A 57 -2.00 13.67 -37.38
N LEU A 58 -2.80 14.74 -37.40
CA LEU A 58 -2.87 15.73 -36.33
C LEU A 58 -3.38 15.12 -35.01
N VAL A 59 -4.44 14.31 -35.08
CA VAL A 59 -4.99 13.60 -33.90
C VAL A 59 -3.98 12.60 -33.36
N GLY A 60 -3.29 11.83 -34.21
CA GLY A 60 -2.27 10.89 -33.76
C GLY A 60 -1.11 11.58 -33.04
N ARG A 61 -0.62 12.74 -33.52
CA ARG A 61 0.38 13.54 -32.80
C ARG A 61 -0.07 13.90 -31.37
N GLN A 62 -1.32 14.32 -31.20
CA GLN A 62 -1.89 14.63 -29.88
C GLN A 62 -2.03 13.38 -29.00
N LEU A 63 -2.43 12.25 -29.59
CA LEU A 63 -2.52 10.97 -28.88
C LEU A 63 -1.14 10.48 -28.39
N PHE A 64 -0.09 10.61 -29.19
CA PHE A 64 1.28 10.27 -28.77
C PHE A 64 1.78 11.17 -27.62
N ALA A 65 1.56 12.49 -27.72
CA ALA A 65 1.90 13.42 -26.64
C ALA A 65 1.14 13.09 -25.32
N LEU A 66 -0.15 12.72 -25.43
CA LEU A 66 -0.94 12.27 -24.28
C LEU A 66 -0.45 10.92 -23.74
N LYS A 67 -0.08 9.98 -24.61
CA LYS A 67 0.49 8.66 -24.25
C LYS A 67 1.77 8.82 -23.45
N ALA A 68 2.69 9.67 -23.89
CA ALA A 68 3.93 9.96 -23.16
C ALA A 68 3.64 10.55 -21.76
N LEU A 69 2.73 11.54 -21.66
CA LEU A 69 2.33 12.12 -20.37
C LEU A 69 1.68 11.11 -19.41
N ILE A 70 0.83 10.21 -19.92
CA ILE A 70 0.19 9.17 -19.11
C ILE A 70 1.20 8.08 -18.72
N GLN A 71 2.03 7.64 -19.65
CA GLN A 71 3.04 6.62 -19.41
C GLN A 71 4.04 7.11 -18.36
N ASP A 72 4.77 8.18 -18.63
CA ASP A 72 5.92 8.58 -17.83
C ASP A 72 5.49 9.35 -16.57
N GLY A 73 4.48 10.21 -16.69
CA GLY A 73 4.01 11.08 -15.61
C GLY A 73 3.06 10.40 -14.61
N LEU A 74 2.19 9.50 -15.07
CA LEU A 74 1.16 8.87 -14.22
C LEU A 74 1.43 7.40 -13.94
N ILE A 75 1.52 6.56 -14.96
CA ILE A 75 1.53 5.10 -14.80
C ILE A 75 2.90 4.60 -14.32
N GLU A 76 3.99 5.09 -14.90
CA GLU A 76 5.35 4.86 -14.41
C GLU A 76 5.52 5.49 -13.03
N GLY A 77 5.15 6.78 -12.88
CA GLY A 77 5.21 7.50 -11.61
C GLY A 77 4.52 6.75 -10.46
N LEU A 78 3.28 6.29 -10.65
CA LEU A 78 2.55 5.50 -9.65
C LEU A 78 3.24 4.17 -9.35
N TYR A 79 3.65 3.43 -10.37
CA TYR A 79 4.36 2.15 -10.17
C TYR A 79 5.65 2.36 -9.37
N GLN A 80 6.47 3.33 -9.73
CA GLN A 80 7.73 3.64 -9.04
C GLN A 80 7.48 4.10 -7.60
N ASN A 81 6.44 4.90 -7.34
CA ASN A 81 6.06 5.25 -5.97
C ASN A 81 5.68 4.01 -5.14
N PHE A 82 4.94 3.04 -5.69
CA PHE A 82 4.63 1.81 -4.96
C PHE A 82 5.86 0.90 -4.75
N VAL A 83 6.85 0.94 -5.63
CA VAL A 83 8.15 0.26 -5.43
C VAL A 83 8.97 0.95 -4.33
N LEU A 84 9.02 2.28 -4.33
CA LEU A 84 9.72 3.05 -3.31
C LEU A 84 9.05 2.93 -1.93
N MET A 85 7.72 2.89 -1.87
CA MET A 85 6.97 2.62 -0.63
C MET A 85 7.25 1.22 -0.08
N ASP A 86 7.35 0.20 -0.93
CA ASP A 86 7.69 -1.15 -0.49
C ASP A 86 9.13 -1.26 0.06
N GLN A 87 10.05 -0.48 -0.50
CA GLN A 87 11.46 -0.39 -0.08
C GLN A 87 11.69 0.59 1.08
N ALA A 88 10.67 1.31 1.55
CA ALA A 88 10.82 2.30 2.60
C ALA A 88 10.88 1.65 4.00
N HIS A 89 11.34 2.44 4.99
CA HIS A 89 11.56 2.02 6.36
C HIS A 89 10.84 2.96 7.34
N ILE A 90 10.21 2.41 8.38
CA ILE A 90 9.71 3.19 9.53
C ILE A 90 10.83 3.24 10.56
N ILE A 91 11.43 4.42 10.73
CA ILE A 91 12.44 4.70 11.75
C ILE A 91 11.78 5.56 12.84
N THR A 92 11.68 5.04 14.06
CA THR A 92 11.03 5.75 15.18
C THR A 92 11.50 5.26 16.55
N ASP A 93 11.38 6.12 17.57
CA ASP A 93 11.70 5.80 18.96
C ASP A 93 10.42 5.49 19.73
N ILE A 94 10.18 4.20 19.99
CA ILE A 94 9.01 3.73 20.75
C ILE A 94 9.35 3.76 22.24
N GLN A 95 8.60 4.53 23.02
CA GLN A 95 8.73 4.57 24.48
C GLN A 95 7.96 3.40 25.07
N VAL A 96 8.66 2.40 25.62
CA VAL A 96 8.06 1.25 26.30
C VAL A 96 7.97 1.54 27.80
N GLN A 97 6.74 1.70 28.31
CA GLN A 97 6.47 1.75 29.75
C GLN A 97 6.10 0.34 30.23
N ASP A 98 6.83 -0.15 31.23
CA ASP A 98 6.56 -1.46 31.85
C ASP A 98 6.91 -1.41 33.35
N THR A 99 6.54 -2.44 34.10
CA THR A 99 6.80 -2.58 35.53
C THR A 99 7.43 -3.93 35.83
N ILE A 100 8.68 -3.93 36.27
CA ILE A 100 9.39 -5.17 36.61
C ILE A 100 9.12 -5.50 38.08
N PRO A 101 8.61 -6.70 38.41
CA PRO A 101 8.50 -7.15 39.79
C PRO A 101 9.88 -7.54 40.32
N VAL A 102 10.29 -6.94 41.43
CA VAL A 102 11.54 -7.22 42.13
C VAL A 102 11.22 -7.82 43.49
N GLN A 103 11.73 -9.03 43.73
CA GLN A 103 11.59 -9.73 45.00
C GLN A 103 12.99 -9.94 45.57
N PHE A 104 13.23 -9.42 46.78
CA PHE A 104 14.50 -9.61 47.48
C PHE A 104 14.27 -9.69 48.99
N THR A 105 15.17 -10.37 49.68
CA THR A 105 15.17 -10.46 51.14
C THR A 105 16.17 -9.47 51.70
N LEU A 106 15.71 -8.56 52.57
CA LEU A 106 16.57 -7.65 53.33
C LEU A 106 16.93 -8.30 54.68
N PRO A 107 18.17 -8.73 54.89
CA PRO A 107 18.64 -9.10 56.23
C PRO A 107 18.81 -7.83 57.07
N VAL A 108 18.12 -7.76 58.19
CA VAL A 108 18.22 -6.67 59.17
C VAL A 108 18.87 -7.23 60.42
N SER A 109 20.13 -6.84 60.64
CA SER A 109 20.86 -7.12 61.88
C SER A 109 21.13 -5.79 62.59
N THR A 110 20.48 -5.56 63.73
CA THR A 110 20.61 -4.32 64.50
C THR A 110 20.52 -4.58 65.99
N GLU A 111 21.28 -3.84 66.77
CA GLU A 111 21.05 -3.74 68.21
C GLU A 111 19.86 -2.81 68.44
N THR A 112 18.95 -3.21 69.33
CA THR A 112 17.73 -2.45 69.65
C THR A 112 17.21 -2.82 71.03
N THR A 113 16.69 -1.83 71.75
CA THR A 113 16.01 -2.03 73.03
C THR A 113 14.55 -2.39 72.76
N VAL A 114 14.13 -3.62 73.12
CA VAL A 114 12.72 -4.02 73.11
C VAL A 114 12.12 -3.87 74.51
N VAL A 115 10.82 -3.62 74.58
CA VAL A 115 10.07 -3.61 75.86
C VAL A 115 9.25 -4.89 76.01
N LEU A 116 9.30 -5.50 77.19
CA LEU A 116 8.50 -6.70 77.47
C LEU A 116 7.01 -6.34 77.50
N THR A 117 6.19 -7.05 76.71
CA THR A 117 4.73 -6.86 76.63
C THR A 117 3.93 -7.66 77.65
N LYS A 118 4.60 -8.52 78.41
CA LYS A 118 4.08 -9.33 79.52
C LYS A 118 5.22 -9.67 80.47
N ASP A 119 4.90 -10.07 81.70
CA ASP A 119 5.88 -10.57 82.66
C ASP A 119 6.59 -11.84 82.11
N VAL A 120 7.90 -11.92 82.31
CA VAL A 120 8.73 -13.06 81.88
C VAL A 120 9.47 -13.63 83.09
N SER A 121 9.23 -14.90 83.39
CA SER A 121 9.94 -15.61 84.46
C SER A 121 11.18 -16.33 83.91
N ILE A 122 12.31 -16.14 84.60
CA ILE A 122 13.59 -16.81 84.38
C ILE A 122 13.80 -17.75 85.59
N PRO A 123 13.42 -19.04 85.46
CA PRO A 123 13.50 -19.98 86.57
C PRO A 123 14.95 -20.44 86.83
N ASN A 124 15.22 -20.88 88.06
CA ASN A 124 16.49 -21.51 88.47
C ASN A 124 17.75 -20.65 88.19
N THR A 125 17.65 -19.34 88.41
CA THR A 125 18.79 -18.42 88.31
C THR A 125 19.54 -18.37 89.64
N TRP A 126 20.86 -18.51 89.62
CA TRP A 126 21.67 -18.29 90.83
C TRP A 126 21.78 -16.80 91.13
N VAL A 127 21.26 -16.37 92.27
CA VAL A 127 21.33 -14.98 92.73
C VAL A 127 22.25 -14.89 93.94
N SER A 128 23.22 -13.99 93.87
CA SER A 128 24.12 -13.64 94.98
C SER A 128 23.65 -12.33 95.61
N LEU A 129 22.92 -12.42 96.72
CA LEU A 129 22.52 -11.26 97.52
C LEU A 129 23.61 -10.97 98.56
N ALA A 130 24.20 -9.77 98.51
CA ALA A 130 25.17 -9.28 99.48
C ALA A 130 24.64 -8.02 100.18
N THR A 131 24.08 -8.17 101.37
CA THR A 131 23.51 -7.05 102.13
C THR A 131 24.60 -6.33 102.93
N TYR A 132 25.26 -5.34 102.31
CA TYR A 132 26.22 -4.48 103.01
C TYR A 132 25.53 -3.29 103.66
N GLY A 133 25.19 -3.43 104.95
CA GLY A 133 24.64 -2.36 105.79
C GLY A 133 23.67 -2.88 106.84
N GLN A 134 23.64 -2.24 108.01
CA GLN A 134 22.81 -2.61 109.18
C GLN A 134 23.21 -3.89 109.95
N GLY A 135 24.52 -4.17 110.03
CA GLY A 135 25.07 -5.08 111.06
C GLY A 135 24.93 -6.58 110.81
N ILE A 136 24.36 -7.00 109.67
CA ILE A 136 24.25 -8.40 109.27
C ILE A 136 25.04 -8.62 107.99
N ASN A 137 26.09 -9.44 108.03
CA ASN A 137 26.88 -9.81 106.86
C ASN A 137 26.39 -11.17 106.34
N LEU A 138 25.34 -11.14 105.51
CA LEU A 138 24.80 -12.31 104.82
C LEU A 138 25.15 -12.21 103.33
N SER A 139 25.89 -13.21 102.86
CA SER A 139 26.00 -13.53 101.44
C SER A 139 25.14 -14.77 101.19
N ILE A 140 23.98 -14.57 100.55
CA ILE A 140 23.08 -15.66 100.17
C ILE A 140 23.32 -15.93 98.70
N ASN A 141 23.85 -17.12 98.40
CA ASN A 141 23.99 -17.66 97.06
C ASN A 141 23.05 -18.86 96.94
N ALA A 142 21.94 -18.69 96.23
CA ALA A 142 20.89 -19.71 96.11
C ALA A 142 20.20 -19.64 94.74
N PRO A 143 19.62 -20.75 94.24
CA PRO A 143 18.72 -20.71 93.10
C PRO A 143 17.44 -19.95 93.46
N ALA A 144 17.02 -19.04 92.60
CA ALA A 144 15.79 -18.28 92.69
C ALA A 144 15.16 -18.09 91.31
N ASP A 145 13.84 -17.92 91.28
CA ASP A 145 13.10 -17.62 90.06
C ASP A 145 12.91 -16.10 89.97
N ILE A 146 13.42 -15.48 88.89
CA ILE A 146 13.36 -14.03 88.69
C ILE A 146 12.23 -13.71 87.71
N THR A 147 11.29 -12.86 88.10
CA THR A 147 10.28 -12.33 87.17
C THR A 147 10.67 -10.93 86.72
N LEU A 148 10.96 -10.78 85.43
CA LEU A 148 11.08 -9.50 84.76
C LEU A 148 9.67 -8.95 84.49
N PRO A 149 9.28 -7.79 85.06
CA PRO A 149 7.95 -7.24 84.85
C PRO A 149 7.77 -6.69 83.42
N VAL A 150 6.51 -6.61 83.00
CA VAL A 150 6.07 -5.87 81.82
C VAL A 150 6.67 -4.44 81.80
N ASN A 151 6.99 -3.95 80.60
CA ASN A 151 7.72 -2.69 80.33
C ASN A 151 9.20 -2.66 80.77
N THR A 152 9.80 -3.77 81.23
CA THR A 152 11.27 -3.84 81.35
C THR A 152 11.92 -3.65 79.98
N PRO A 153 12.86 -2.71 79.80
CA PRO A 153 13.66 -2.60 78.58
C PRO A 153 14.72 -3.72 78.55
N LEU A 154 14.88 -4.34 77.39
CA LEU A 154 15.89 -5.37 77.14
C LEU A 154 16.63 -5.06 75.84
N ASP A 155 17.94 -4.86 75.93
CA ASP A 155 18.79 -4.69 74.75
C ASP A 155 19.04 -6.05 74.09
N ILE A 156 18.66 -6.16 72.82
CA ILE A 156 18.84 -7.36 72.02
C ILE A 156 19.55 -7.05 70.70
N ARG A 157 20.26 -8.04 70.16
CA ARG A 157 20.63 -8.03 68.73
C ARG A 157 19.50 -8.70 67.96
N LEU A 158 18.68 -7.89 67.29
CA LEU A 158 17.63 -8.35 66.39
C LEU A 158 18.28 -8.79 65.07
N ASP A 159 18.02 -10.04 64.67
CA ASP A 159 18.41 -10.60 63.38
C ASP A 159 17.15 -11.15 62.71
N ILE A 160 16.68 -10.47 61.66
CA ILE A 160 15.45 -10.79 60.95
C ILE A 160 15.62 -10.63 59.44
N THR A 161 15.13 -11.59 58.67
CA THR A 161 15.09 -11.51 57.21
C THR A 161 13.71 -11.02 56.77
N VAL A 162 13.63 -9.82 56.21
CA VAL A 162 12.38 -9.20 55.75
C VAL A 162 12.21 -9.43 54.24
N PRO A 163 11.17 -10.15 53.78
CA PRO A 163 10.88 -10.26 52.35
C PRO A 163 10.29 -8.96 51.83
N VAL A 164 10.89 -8.40 50.78
CA VAL A 164 10.43 -7.20 50.07
C VAL A 164 9.98 -7.61 48.68
N SER A 165 8.76 -7.21 48.31
CA SER A 165 8.19 -7.38 46.98
C SER A 165 7.70 -6.03 46.49
N THR A 166 8.34 -5.49 45.46
CA THR A 166 8.01 -4.19 44.89
C THR A 166 7.99 -4.26 43.37
N THR A 167 7.30 -3.32 42.72
CA THR A 167 7.35 -3.14 41.27
C THR A 167 8.10 -1.85 40.94
N ILE A 168 9.07 -1.94 40.02
CA ILE A 168 9.84 -0.79 39.56
C ILE A 168 9.33 -0.40 38.17
N PRO A 169 8.80 0.82 37.98
CA PRO A 169 8.43 1.31 36.67
C PRO A 169 9.69 1.62 35.86
N ILE A 170 9.70 1.17 34.60
CA ILE A 170 10.72 1.51 33.61
C ILE A 170 10.07 2.27 32.45
N ASN A 171 10.82 3.19 31.87
CA ASN A 171 10.49 3.83 30.61
C ASN A 171 11.71 3.71 29.68
N LEU A 172 11.64 2.75 28.75
CA LEU A 172 12.74 2.43 27.85
C LEU A 172 12.45 2.99 26.45
N PRO A 173 13.21 3.98 25.95
CA PRO A 173 13.18 4.33 24.54
C PRO A 173 13.82 3.20 23.73
N VAL A 174 13.03 2.56 22.88
CA VAL A 174 13.47 1.53 21.94
C VAL A 174 13.45 2.12 20.54
N HIS A 175 14.63 2.34 19.97
CA HIS A 175 14.77 2.69 18.57
C HIS A 175 14.42 1.49 17.69
N VAL A 176 13.46 1.66 16.76
CA VAL A 176 13.09 0.62 15.80
C VAL A 176 13.28 1.10 14.37
N ASP A 177 13.79 0.20 13.54
CA ASP A 177 13.85 0.32 12.09
C ASP A 177 13.04 -0.85 11.51
N ILE A 178 11.91 -0.54 10.88
CA ILE A 178 10.95 -1.53 10.36
C ILE A 178 10.86 -1.38 8.83
N PRO A 179 11.49 -2.27 8.04
CA PRO A 179 11.39 -2.26 6.58
C PRO A 179 9.98 -2.68 6.13
N LEU A 180 9.34 -1.87 5.27
CA LEU A 180 7.93 -2.05 4.92
C LEU A 180 7.64 -3.34 4.16
N ASN A 181 8.58 -3.84 3.35
CA ASN A 181 8.50 -5.14 2.67
C ASN A 181 8.42 -6.36 3.62
N GLN A 182 8.76 -6.23 4.91
CA GLN A 182 8.59 -7.28 5.93
C GLN A 182 7.30 -7.11 6.75
N THR A 183 6.53 -6.05 6.51
CA THR A 183 5.27 -5.78 7.21
C THR A 183 4.07 -6.30 6.43
N GLN A 184 2.88 -6.25 7.06
CA GLN A 184 1.62 -6.53 6.39
C GLN A 184 1.28 -5.51 5.27
N LEU A 185 1.99 -4.38 5.17
CA LEU A 185 1.82 -3.39 4.09
C LEU A 185 2.50 -3.80 2.77
N HIS A 186 3.43 -4.75 2.80
CA HIS A 186 4.03 -5.32 1.58
C HIS A 186 2.97 -5.84 0.60
N ALA A 187 2.02 -6.64 1.11
CA ALA A 187 0.97 -7.26 0.30
C ALA A 187 0.09 -6.25 -0.48
N PRO A 188 -0.46 -5.18 0.13
CA PRO A 188 -1.17 -4.15 -0.64
C PRO A 188 -0.27 -3.33 -1.57
N PHE A 189 1.01 -3.06 -1.24
CA PHE A 189 1.92 -2.37 -2.17
C PHE A 189 2.20 -3.21 -3.42
N ILE A 190 2.54 -4.49 -3.26
CA ILE A 190 2.66 -5.44 -4.39
C ILE A 190 1.33 -5.60 -5.13
N GLY A 191 0.20 -5.59 -4.43
CA GLY A 191 -1.14 -5.57 -5.03
C GLY A 191 -1.34 -4.38 -5.98
N LEU A 192 -1.00 -3.16 -5.53
CA LEU A 192 -1.09 -1.94 -6.34
C LEU A 192 -0.10 -1.96 -7.52
N GLN A 193 1.13 -2.42 -7.31
CA GLN A 193 2.10 -2.65 -8.40
C GLN A 193 1.54 -3.60 -9.45
N ASN A 194 0.93 -4.72 -9.04
CA ASN A 194 0.36 -5.72 -9.95
C ASN A 194 -0.89 -5.23 -10.69
N VAL A 195 -1.67 -4.30 -10.12
CA VAL A 195 -2.79 -3.65 -10.83
C VAL A 195 -2.29 -2.71 -11.92
N VAL A 196 -1.20 -1.97 -11.68
CA VAL A 196 -0.68 -0.96 -12.62
C VAL A 196 0.26 -1.57 -13.67
N ALA A 197 1.01 -2.64 -13.34
CA ALA A 197 2.02 -3.23 -14.20
C ALA A 197 1.55 -3.67 -15.61
N PRO A 198 0.37 -4.29 -15.80
CA PRO A 198 -0.12 -4.65 -17.13
C PRO A 198 -0.36 -3.43 -18.02
N TYR A 199 -0.93 -2.36 -17.47
CA TYR A 199 -1.17 -1.11 -18.21
C TYR A 199 0.15 -0.41 -18.56
N ARG A 200 1.12 -0.42 -17.63
CA ARG A 200 2.48 0.08 -17.91
C ARG A 200 3.15 -0.68 -19.06
N GLN A 201 3.09 -2.01 -19.05
CA GLN A 201 3.67 -2.82 -20.11
C GLN A 201 2.97 -2.53 -21.45
N PHE A 202 1.64 -2.55 -21.47
CA PHE A 202 0.86 -2.24 -22.68
C PHE A 202 1.18 -0.85 -23.25
N LEU A 203 1.28 0.18 -22.41
CA LEU A 203 1.66 1.52 -22.86
C LEU A 203 3.08 1.56 -23.43
N ARG A 204 4.05 0.88 -22.80
CA ARG A 204 5.44 0.80 -23.30
C ARG A 204 5.58 0.02 -24.62
N GLU A 205 4.65 -0.89 -24.93
CA GLU A 205 4.61 -1.62 -26.21
C GLU A 205 3.98 -0.81 -27.35
N LEU A 206 3.32 0.32 -27.04
CA LEU A 206 2.79 1.24 -28.06
C LEU A 206 3.87 2.23 -28.52
N PRO A 207 3.94 2.54 -29.84
CA PRO A 207 4.91 3.49 -30.38
C PRO A 207 4.69 4.90 -29.83
N ASP A 208 5.78 5.63 -29.59
CA ASP A 208 5.80 7.02 -29.12
C ASP A 208 5.74 8.04 -30.26
N SER A 209 5.92 7.60 -31.50
CA SER A 209 5.88 8.46 -32.67
C SER A 209 5.43 7.73 -33.94
N TRP A 210 5.04 8.49 -34.96
CA TRP A 210 4.74 7.96 -36.29
C TRP A 210 5.90 7.14 -36.90
N ILE A 211 7.15 7.44 -36.55
CA ILE A 211 8.36 6.77 -37.08
C ILE A 211 8.48 5.33 -36.59
N GLU A 212 8.03 5.04 -35.37
CA GLU A 212 8.04 3.69 -34.80
C GLU A 212 6.86 2.83 -35.31
N THR A 213 5.91 3.43 -36.04
CA THR A 213 4.80 2.67 -36.63
C THR A 213 5.25 1.92 -37.89
N PRO A 214 4.61 0.78 -38.23
CA PRO A 214 4.87 0.05 -39.48
C PRO A 214 4.61 0.84 -40.78
N LEU A 215 4.10 2.07 -40.70
CA LEU A 215 3.90 2.96 -41.83
C LEU A 215 5.22 3.59 -42.33
N CYS A 216 6.24 3.67 -41.46
CA CYS A 216 7.54 4.28 -41.76
C CYS A 216 8.61 3.23 -42.12
N ASP A 217 8.38 2.54 -43.24
CA ASP A 217 9.41 1.72 -43.92
C ASP A 217 10.55 2.62 -44.44
N PRO A 218 11.83 2.17 -44.53
CA PRO A 218 12.97 3.03 -44.92
C PRO A 218 12.85 3.70 -46.31
N LYS A 219 11.90 3.26 -47.15
CA LYS A 219 11.58 3.88 -48.45
C LYS A 219 10.77 5.18 -48.33
N LEU A 220 10.10 5.39 -47.19
CA LEU A 220 9.23 6.54 -46.90
C LEU A 220 9.83 7.49 -45.85
N ASP A 221 11.11 7.29 -45.50
CA ASP A 221 11.86 8.02 -44.47
C ASP A 221 11.78 9.56 -44.60
N TRP A 222 11.74 10.07 -45.84
CA TRP A 222 11.55 11.51 -46.12
C TRP A 222 10.15 12.01 -45.72
N VAL A 223 9.08 11.25 -45.99
CA VAL A 223 7.71 11.58 -45.57
C VAL A 223 7.63 11.56 -44.05
N CYS A 224 8.24 10.56 -43.42
CA CYS A 224 8.19 10.39 -41.99
C CYS A 224 8.90 11.50 -41.22
N ARG A 225 10.10 11.93 -41.65
CA ARG A 225 10.76 13.11 -41.05
C ARG A 225 10.07 14.43 -41.40
N ASP A 226 9.85 14.72 -42.68
CA ASP A 226 9.48 16.07 -43.10
C ASP A 226 7.98 16.38 -42.92
N ILE A 227 7.11 15.36 -42.98
CA ILE A 227 5.65 15.53 -42.92
C ILE A 227 5.05 14.99 -41.62
N LEU A 228 5.53 13.86 -41.09
CA LEU A 228 4.93 13.24 -39.90
C LEU A 228 5.58 13.69 -38.57
N GLN A 229 6.90 13.94 -38.54
CA GLN A 229 7.68 14.28 -37.33
C GLN A 229 7.86 15.80 -37.11
N THR A 230 7.48 16.67 -38.05
CA THR A 230 7.48 18.12 -37.79
C THR A 230 6.63 18.45 -36.55
N PRO A 231 6.96 19.50 -35.78
CA PRO A 231 6.12 19.93 -34.64
C PRO A 231 4.68 20.26 -35.08
#